data_AF-A0A8C8YR26-F1
#
_entry.id   AF-A0A8C8YR26-F1
#
_cell.length_a   1.000
_cell.length_b   1.000
_cell.length_c   1.000
_cell.angle_alpha   90.00
_cell.angle_beta   90.00
_cell.angle_gamma   90.00
#
_symmetry.space_group_name_H-M   'P 1'
#
loop_
_entity.id
_entity.type
_entity.pdbx_description
1 polymer ?
#
loop_
_entity_poly.entity_id
_entity_poly.type
_entity_poly.pdbx_seq_one_letter_code
_entity_poly.pdbx_strand_id
1 'polypeptide(L)'
;MAAISQVRQNYHPQCEAAVNNHINLELRASYVYLSMAFYFDRDDVALKHFSRYFLRRSHQQREHAEKLMAMQNRRGGRICLYNIKKPHEDDWEGGLQAMECAFHLEKCINQSVLELHELATAKADAQLCDFLESHCLQEHVKIIEEVGGYLTDLRKMGALDAGLAEYLFDELTLGGGGDDKEN
;
A
#
# COMPACT_ATOMS: atom_id res chain seq x y z
N MET A 1 -14.56 -25.78 -20.48
CA MET A 1 -14.13 -25.39 -19.13
C MET A 1 -12.66 -25.74 -19.00
N ALA A 2 -11.80 -24.79 -18.58
CA ALA A 2 -10.42 -25.13 -18.27
C ALA A 2 -10.42 -26.19 -17.16
N ALA A 3 -9.56 -27.20 -17.29
CA ALA A 3 -9.42 -28.23 -16.26
C ALA A 3 -9.02 -27.56 -14.93
N ILE A 4 -9.67 -27.98 -13.84
CA ILE A 4 -9.33 -27.52 -12.49
C ILE A 4 -7.86 -27.91 -12.23
N SER A 5 -7.08 -26.97 -11.67
CA SER A 5 -5.67 -27.20 -11.37
C SER A 5 -5.51 -28.39 -10.41
N GLN A 6 -4.54 -29.27 -10.69
CA GLN A 6 -4.28 -30.47 -9.89
C GLN A 6 -3.93 -30.18 -8.41
N VAL A 7 -3.40 -28.99 -8.12
CA VAL A 7 -3.03 -28.56 -6.76
C VAL A 7 -4.16 -27.83 -6.03
N ARG A 8 -5.32 -27.63 -6.67
CA ARG A 8 -6.40 -26.85 -6.09
C ARG A 8 -7.12 -27.67 -5.03
N GLN A 9 -7.06 -27.20 -3.78
CA GLN A 9 -7.77 -27.80 -2.65
C GLN A 9 -8.31 -26.70 -1.73
N ASN A 10 -9.58 -26.83 -1.37
CA ASN A 10 -10.31 -25.88 -0.51
C ASN A 10 -10.14 -24.41 -0.90
N TYR A 11 -10.09 -24.11 -2.20
CA TYR A 11 -9.90 -22.75 -2.71
C TYR A 11 -11.11 -22.35 -3.54
N HIS A 12 -12.00 -21.55 -2.97
CA HIS A 12 -13.28 -21.22 -3.60
C HIS A 12 -13.09 -20.20 -4.75
N PRO A 13 -13.81 -20.30 -5.90
CA PRO A 13 -13.66 -19.36 -7.01
C PRO A 13 -13.91 -17.89 -6.64
N GLN A 14 -14.77 -17.63 -5.65
CA GLN A 14 -14.96 -16.26 -5.13
C GLN A 14 -13.71 -15.72 -4.41
N CYS A 15 -13.01 -16.56 -3.63
CA CYS A 15 -11.75 -16.16 -2.99
C CYS A 15 -10.67 -15.88 -4.05
N GLU A 16 -10.57 -16.74 -5.07
CA GLU A 16 -9.66 -16.53 -6.20
C GLU A 16 -9.91 -15.20 -6.93
N ALA A 17 -11.17 -14.88 -7.21
CA ALA A 17 -11.55 -13.61 -7.84
C ALA A 17 -11.23 -12.41 -6.92
N ALA A 18 -11.52 -12.54 -5.62
CA ALA A 18 -11.24 -11.48 -4.66
C ALA A 18 -9.73 -11.23 -4.47
N VAL A 19 -8.90 -12.28 -4.49
CA VAL A 19 -7.44 -12.16 -4.52
C VAL A 19 -6.96 -11.44 -5.77
N ASN A 20 -7.52 -11.73 -6.96
CA ASN A 20 -7.19 -10.98 -8.19
C ASN A 20 -7.56 -9.50 -8.08
N ASN A 21 -8.71 -9.18 -7.49
CA ASN A 21 -9.10 -7.79 -7.26
C ASN A 21 -8.15 -7.08 -6.28
N HIS A 22 -7.75 -7.76 -5.21
CA HIS A 22 -6.84 -7.22 -4.21
C HIS A 22 -5.42 -7.03 -4.76
N ILE A 23 -4.91 -7.97 -5.58
CA ILE A 23 -3.66 -7.78 -6.36
C ILE A 23 -3.69 -6.48 -7.17
N ASN A 24 -4.81 -6.20 -7.86
CA ASN A 24 -4.93 -4.97 -8.63
C ASN A 24 -5.01 -3.72 -7.74
N LEU A 25 -5.58 -3.83 -6.54
CA LEU A 25 -5.59 -2.74 -5.55
C LEU A 25 -4.17 -2.42 -5.07
N GLU A 26 -3.36 -3.42 -4.75
CA GLU A 26 -1.95 -3.24 -4.36
C GLU A 26 -1.12 -2.60 -5.47
N LEU A 27 -1.31 -3.05 -6.72
CA LEU A 27 -0.65 -2.45 -7.88
C LEU A 27 -1.09 -0.99 -8.10
N ARG A 28 -2.36 -0.67 -7.87
CA ARG A 28 -2.85 0.71 -7.92
C ARG A 28 -2.24 1.55 -6.80
N ALA A 29 -2.15 1.02 -5.59
CA ALA A 29 -1.53 1.70 -4.46
C ALA A 29 -0.06 2.02 -4.73
N SER A 30 0.68 1.04 -5.25
CA SER A 30 2.05 1.23 -5.73
C SER A 30 2.14 2.38 -6.74
N TYR A 31 1.22 2.44 -7.71
CA TYR A 31 1.23 3.50 -8.72
C TYR A 31 0.88 4.90 -8.16
N VAL A 32 -0.01 4.98 -7.17
CA VAL A 32 -0.32 6.23 -6.45
C VAL A 32 0.91 6.72 -5.68
N TYR A 33 1.56 5.84 -4.92
CA TYR A 33 2.78 6.20 -4.20
C TYR A 33 3.93 6.60 -5.12
N LEU A 34 4.05 5.97 -6.29
CA LEU A 34 5.03 6.38 -7.30
C LEU A 34 4.78 7.81 -7.79
N SER A 35 3.50 8.17 -8.03
CA SER A 35 3.14 9.55 -8.39
C SER A 35 3.50 10.55 -7.28
N MET A 36 3.20 10.23 -6.02
CA MET A 36 3.58 11.07 -4.88
C MET A 36 5.10 11.24 -4.80
N ALA A 37 5.87 10.15 -4.93
CA ALA A 37 7.32 10.18 -4.84
C ALA A 37 7.95 11.16 -5.84
N PHE A 38 7.51 11.10 -7.10
CA PHE A 38 8.05 11.96 -8.15
C PHE A 38 7.48 13.38 -8.16
N TYR A 39 6.38 13.64 -7.44
CA TYR A 39 5.96 15.00 -7.14
C TYR A 39 6.94 15.70 -6.19
N PHE A 40 7.33 15.04 -5.10
CA PHE A 40 8.28 15.61 -4.12
C PHE A 40 9.72 15.72 -4.65
N ASP A 41 10.05 15.01 -5.73
CA ASP A 41 11.35 15.06 -6.42
C ASP A 41 11.49 16.24 -7.40
N ARG A 42 10.39 16.95 -7.70
CA ARG A 42 10.45 18.14 -8.58
C ARG A 42 11.29 19.25 -7.96
N ASP A 43 11.94 20.06 -8.80
CA ASP A 43 12.78 21.17 -8.36
C ASP A 43 12.01 22.29 -7.65
N ASP A 44 10.71 22.41 -7.92
CA ASP A 44 9.81 23.38 -7.30
C ASP A 44 9.10 22.87 -6.02
N VAL A 45 9.36 21.62 -5.61
CA VAL A 45 8.89 21.05 -4.34
C VAL A 45 10.09 20.66 -3.44
N ALA A 46 11.05 19.91 -4.00
CA ALA A 46 12.38 19.62 -3.44
C ALA A 46 12.41 19.05 -2.01
N LEU A 47 11.49 18.13 -1.67
CA LEU A 47 11.46 17.42 -0.38
C LEU A 47 11.93 15.97 -0.55
N LYS A 48 13.25 15.78 -0.49
CA LYS A 48 13.92 14.53 -0.87
C LYS A 48 13.51 13.33 0.00
N HIS A 49 13.24 13.53 1.30
CA HIS A 49 12.90 12.43 2.20
C HIS A 49 11.44 12.01 2.06
N PHE A 50 10.52 12.92 1.76
CA PHE A 50 9.18 12.60 1.29
C PHE A 50 9.21 11.78 -0.01
N SER A 51 10.01 12.21 -0.99
CA SER A 51 10.18 11.45 -2.24
C SER A 51 10.65 10.02 -1.96
N ARG A 52 11.73 9.86 -1.19
CA ARG A 52 12.26 8.55 -0.79
C ARG A 52 11.25 7.71 -0.01
N TYR A 53 10.53 8.32 0.92
CA TYR A 53 9.50 7.65 1.71
C TYR A 53 8.44 7.04 0.80
N PHE A 54 7.83 7.84 -0.07
CA PHE A 54 6.78 7.36 -0.97
C PHE A 54 7.30 6.38 -2.02
N LEU A 55 8.55 6.53 -2.48
CA LEU A 55 9.16 5.56 -3.38
C LEU A 55 9.30 4.18 -2.70
N ARG A 56 9.76 4.16 -1.44
CA ARG A 56 9.81 2.93 -0.64
C ARG A 56 8.42 2.31 -0.45
N ARG A 57 7.39 3.12 -0.15
CA ARG A 57 6.01 2.64 -0.04
C ARG A 57 5.50 2.06 -1.37
N SER A 58 5.83 2.69 -2.50
CA SER A 58 5.50 2.18 -3.83
C SER A 58 6.08 0.78 -4.07
N HIS A 59 7.35 0.56 -3.70
CA HIS A 59 8.01 -0.73 -3.81
C HIS A 59 7.39 -1.78 -2.86
N GLN A 60 7.09 -1.42 -1.62
CA GLN A 60 6.43 -2.33 -0.67
C GLN A 60 5.06 -2.81 -1.18
N GLN A 61 4.22 -1.91 -1.70
CA GLN A 61 2.93 -2.34 -2.28
C GLN A 61 3.08 -3.21 -3.54
N ARG A 62 4.15 -3.00 -4.31
CA ARG A 62 4.49 -3.89 -5.44
C ARG A 62 4.86 -5.29 -4.94
N GLU A 63 5.66 -5.40 -3.89
CA GLU A 63 6.02 -6.67 -3.27
C GLU A 63 4.79 -7.39 -2.68
N HIS A 64 3.84 -6.66 -2.08
CA HIS A 64 2.57 -7.22 -1.61
C HIS A 64 1.76 -7.85 -2.75
N ALA A 65 1.64 -7.15 -3.88
CA ALA A 65 0.98 -7.69 -5.06
C ALA A 65 1.65 -8.99 -5.54
N GLU A 66 2.98 -9.02 -5.60
CA GLU A 66 3.75 -10.19 -6.04
C GLU A 66 3.60 -11.37 -5.08
N LYS A 67 3.57 -11.12 -3.77
CA LYS A 67 3.32 -12.14 -2.74
C LYS A 67 1.94 -12.77 -2.87
N LEU A 68 0.92 -11.96 -3.15
CA LEU A 68 -0.44 -12.44 -3.44
C LEU A 68 -0.50 -13.24 -4.74
N MET A 69 0.19 -12.80 -5.80
CA MET A 69 0.31 -13.56 -7.05
C MET A 69 0.96 -14.93 -6.84
N ALA A 70 2.03 -14.99 -6.03
CA ALA A 70 2.68 -16.25 -5.68
C ALA A 70 1.74 -17.18 -4.89
N MET A 71 0.98 -16.64 -3.95
CA MET A 71 -0.04 -17.39 -3.19
C MET A 71 -1.17 -17.90 -4.10
N GLN A 72 -1.71 -17.05 -4.98
CA GLN A 72 -2.73 -17.40 -5.98
C GLN A 72 -2.31 -18.62 -6.80
N ASN A 73 -1.07 -18.62 -7.32
CA ASN A 73 -0.52 -19.74 -8.07
C ASN A 73 -0.32 -21.00 -7.19
N ARG A 74 0.18 -20.83 -5.96
CA ARG A 74 0.39 -21.94 -5.00
C ARG A 74 -0.91 -22.68 -4.68
N ARG A 75 -2.04 -21.98 -4.61
CA ARG A 75 -3.38 -22.56 -4.38
C ARG A 75 -4.06 -23.10 -5.63
N GLY A 76 -3.40 -23.03 -6.79
CA GLY A 76 -3.95 -23.48 -8.07
C GLY A 76 -4.97 -22.53 -8.67
N GLY A 77 -5.00 -21.27 -8.23
CA GLY A 77 -5.74 -20.20 -8.87
C GLY A 77 -5.11 -19.75 -10.20
N ARG A 78 -5.76 -18.80 -10.86
CA ARG A 78 -5.31 -18.14 -12.07
C ARG A 78 -5.31 -16.64 -11.85
N ILE A 79 -4.15 -16.04 -12.10
CA ILE A 79 -4.00 -14.59 -12.02
C ILE A 79 -4.70 -13.97 -13.23
N CYS A 80 -5.63 -13.08 -12.96
CA CYS A 80 -6.29 -12.24 -13.96
C CYS A 80 -5.91 -10.79 -13.67
N LEU A 81 -4.97 -10.23 -14.44
CA LEU A 81 -4.57 -8.83 -14.30
C LEU A 81 -5.59 -7.91 -14.95
N TYR A 82 -5.78 -6.74 -14.34
CA TYR A 82 -6.64 -5.68 -14.85
C TYR A 82 -5.84 -4.41 -15.15
N ASN A 83 -6.51 -3.43 -15.75
CA ASN A 83 -5.91 -2.12 -15.97
C ASN A 83 -5.64 -1.43 -14.62
N ILE A 84 -4.41 -0.98 -14.44
CA ILE A 84 -4.03 -0.12 -13.32
C ILE A 84 -4.45 1.30 -13.70
N LYS A 85 -5.48 1.82 -13.03
CA LYS A 85 -5.96 3.19 -13.25
C LYS A 85 -4.89 4.18 -12.77
N LYS A 86 -4.71 5.28 -13.51
CA LYS A 86 -3.87 6.38 -13.04
C LYS A 86 -4.41 6.96 -11.72
N PRO A 87 -3.54 7.58 -10.90
CA PRO A 87 -3.98 8.36 -9.74
C PRO A 87 -5.00 9.44 -10.13
N HIS A 88 -5.85 9.84 -9.18
CA HIS A 88 -6.85 10.88 -9.42
C HIS A 88 -6.20 12.26 -9.55
N GLU A 89 -5.16 12.50 -8.75
CA GLU A 89 -4.39 13.74 -8.73
C GLU A 89 -3.00 13.52 -9.35
N ASP A 90 -2.56 14.52 -10.10
CA ASP A 90 -1.19 14.61 -10.65
C ASP A 90 -0.35 15.66 -9.88
N ASP A 91 -1.01 16.54 -9.10
CA ASP A 91 -0.41 17.52 -8.18
C ASP A 91 -0.89 17.19 -6.76
N TRP A 92 0.04 17.03 -5.81
CA TRP A 92 -0.26 16.61 -4.45
C TRP A 92 -0.30 17.75 -3.44
N GLU A 93 -0.15 19.01 -3.89
CA GLU A 93 -0.20 20.27 -3.13
C GLU A 93 0.86 20.47 -2.04
N GLY A 94 1.24 19.43 -1.30
CA GLY A 94 2.17 19.49 -0.18
C GLY A 94 2.26 18.18 0.59
N GLY A 95 3.15 18.15 1.58
CA GLY A 95 3.38 16.99 2.45
C GLY A 95 2.14 16.56 3.22
N LEU A 96 1.34 17.51 3.71
CA LEU A 96 0.13 17.22 4.48
C LEU A 96 -0.92 16.49 3.63
N GLN A 97 -1.27 17.03 2.47
CA GLN A 97 -2.28 16.46 1.57
C GLN A 97 -1.85 15.09 1.04
N ALA A 98 -0.58 14.92 0.69
CA ALA A 98 -0.05 13.63 0.26
C ALA A 98 -0.18 12.57 1.38
N MET A 99 0.16 12.92 2.62
CA MET A 99 0.01 12.02 3.77
C MET A 99 -1.45 11.72 4.09
N GLU A 100 -2.38 12.66 3.90
CA GLU A 100 -3.82 12.43 4.09
C GLU A 100 -4.36 11.43 3.05
N CYS A 101 -3.92 11.58 1.80
CA CYS A 101 -4.25 10.64 0.74
C CYS A 101 -3.66 9.25 1.03
N ALA A 102 -2.39 9.17 1.44
CA ALA A 102 -1.75 7.93 1.83
C ALA A 102 -2.49 7.23 2.99
N PHE A 103 -2.87 7.98 4.02
CA PHE A 103 -3.64 7.46 5.14
C PHE A 103 -4.99 6.88 4.72
N HIS A 104 -5.71 7.58 3.83
CA HIS A 104 -6.98 7.08 3.30
C HIS A 104 -6.77 5.81 2.45
N LEU A 105 -5.74 5.82 1.60
CA LEU A 105 -5.38 4.69 0.75
C LEU A 105 -5.08 3.44 1.58
N GLU A 106 -4.27 3.53 2.64
CA GLU A 106 -3.95 2.40 3.51
C GLU A 106 -5.19 1.87 4.24
N LYS A 107 -6.10 2.75 4.68
CA LYS A 107 -7.38 2.32 5.24
C LYS A 107 -8.26 1.60 4.22
N CYS A 108 -8.27 2.05 2.97
CA CYS A 108 -9.00 1.36 1.90
C CYS A 108 -8.41 -0.02 1.59
N ILE A 109 -7.08 -0.14 1.56
CA ILE A 109 -6.41 -1.43 1.37
C ILE A 109 -6.73 -2.37 2.53
N ASN A 110 -6.59 -1.90 3.77
CA ASN A 110 -6.91 -2.69 4.95
C ASN A 110 -8.38 -3.14 4.98
N GLN A 111 -9.31 -2.27 4.58
CA GLN A 111 -10.72 -2.64 4.45
C GLN A 111 -10.92 -3.76 3.42
N SER A 112 -10.22 -3.71 2.28
CA SER A 112 -10.24 -4.79 1.29
C SER A 112 -9.67 -6.10 1.85
N VAL A 113 -8.67 -6.06 2.72
CA VAL A 113 -8.13 -7.26 3.39
C VAL A 113 -9.16 -7.85 4.36
N LEU A 114 -9.85 -7.01 5.14
CA LEU A 114 -10.90 -7.44 6.06
C LEU A 114 -12.06 -8.12 5.32
N GLU A 115 -12.52 -7.55 4.22
CA GLU A 115 -13.57 -8.14 3.37
C GLU A 115 -13.13 -9.47 2.74
N LEU A 116 -11.87 -9.55 2.30
CA LEU A 116 -11.30 -10.79 1.78
C LEU A 116 -11.17 -11.87 2.88
N HIS A 117 -10.81 -11.48 4.09
CA HIS A 117 -10.73 -12.37 5.25
C HIS A 117 -12.11 -12.88 5.69
N GLU A 118 -13.12 -12.00 5.71
CA GLU A 118 -14.52 -12.39 5.97
C GLU A 118 -14.99 -13.42 4.94
N LEU A 119 -14.70 -13.18 3.65
CA LEU A 119 -15.03 -14.12 2.58
C LEU A 119 -14.30 -15.46 2.75
N ALA A 120 -13.01 -15.44 3.07
CA ALA A 120 -12.22 -16.65 3.32
C ALA A 120 -12.81 -17.46 4.49
N THR A 121 -13.18 -16.78 5.57
CA THR A 121 -13.83 -17.35 6.75
C THR A 121 -15.17 -17.98 6.39
N ALA A 122 -16.02 -17.27 5.64
CA ALA A 122 -17.30 -17.78 5.17
C ALA A 122 -17.19 -19.00 4.24
N LYS A 123 -16.04 -19.18 3.58
CA LYS A 123 -15.71 -20.35 2.75
C LYS A 123 -14.91 -21.42 3.47
N ALA A 124 -14.67 -21.25 4.78
CA ALA A 124 -13.84 -22.14 5.59
C ALA A 124 -12.44 -22.38 5.00
N ASP A 125 -11.84 -21.36 4.39
CA ASP A 125 -10.46 -21.39 3.89
C ASP A 125 -9.47 -20.91 4.94
N ALA A 126 -9.18 -21.77 5.91
CA ALA A 126 -8.29 -21.46 7.03
C ALA A 126 -6.87 -21.03 6.58
N GLN A 127 -6.38 -21.57 5.47
CA GLN A 127 -5.04 -21.20 4.97
C GLN A 127 -5.04 -19.78 4.40
N LEU A 128 -6.09 -19.37 3.70
CA LEU A 128 -6.19 -18.00 3.21
C LEU A 128 -6.36 -17.02 4.38
N CYS A 129 -7.16 -17.35 5.40
CA CYS A 129 -7.27 -16.54 6.63
C CYS A 129 -5.88 -16.33 7.28
N ASP A 130 -5.15 -17.41 7.53
CA ASP A 130 -3.79 -17.36 8.12
C ASP A 130 -2.81 -16.52 7.29
N PHE A 131 -2.85 -16.65 5.96
CA PHE A 131 -2.03 -15.84 5.06
C PHE A 131 -2.32 -14.35 5.21
N LEU A 132 -3.60 -13.96 5.23
CA LEU A 132 -4.02 -12.55 5.35
C LEU A 132 -3.67 -11.97 6.72
N GLU A 133 -3.82 -12.76 7.78
CA GLU A 133 -3.44 -12.37 9.15
C GLU A 133 -1.92 -12.16 9.26
N SER A 134 -1.13 -13.12 8.76
CA SER A 134 0.32 -13.14 8.89
C SER A 134 1.06 -12.15 7.99
N HIS A 135 0.46 -11.77 6.86
CA HIS A 135 1.16 -11.02 5.81
C HIS A 135 0.49 -9.73 5.38
N CYS A 136 -0.75 -9.45 5.79
CA CYS A 136 -1.47 -8.25 5.37
C CYS A 136 -1.95 -7.46 6.59
N LEU A 137 -2.82 -8.03 7.43
CA LEU A 137 -3.50 -7.31 8.51
C LEU A 137 -2.52 -6.68 9.51
N GLN A 138 -1.52 -7.43 9.97
CA GLN A 138 -0.52 -6.91 10.92
C GLN A 138 0.32 -5.78 10.34
N GLU A 139 0.59 -5.83 9.03
CA GLU A 139 1.40 -4.83 8.35
C GLU A 139 0.61 -3.54 8.14
N HIS A 140 -0.61 -3.62 7.59
CA HIS A 140 -1.43 -2.43 7.36
C HIS A 140 -1.79 -1.69 8.65
N VAL A 141 -2.03 -2.38 9.77
CA VAL A 141 -2.31 -1.70 11.05
C VAL A 141 -1.12 -0.84 11.49
N LYS A 142 0.12 -1.36 11.37
CA LYS A 142 1.34 -0.61 11.71
C LYS A 142 1.54 0.60 10.80
N ILE A 143 1.30 0.43 9.50
CA ILE A 143 1.42 1.52 8.53
C ILE A 143 0.35 2.61 8.82
N ILE A 144 -0.88 2.23 9.10
CA ILE A 144 -1.96 3.17 9.43
C ILE A 144 -1.61 3.97 10.69
N GLU A 145 -1.02 3.32 11.70
CA GLU A 145 -0.52 3.99 12.91
C GLU A 145 0.61 4.97 12.58
N GLU A 146 1.60 4.54 11.80
CA GLU A 146 2.75 5.36 11.37
C GLU A 146 2.29 6.63 10.63
N VAL A 147 1.50 6.47 9.56
CA VAL A 147 1.00 7.60 8.76
C VAL A 147 0.05 8.48 9.58
N GLY A 148 -0.72 7.91 10.49
CA GLY A 148 -1.56 8.67 11.43
C GLY A 148 -0.73 9.54 12.40
N GLY A 149 0.42 9.04 12.83
CA GLY A 149 1.41 9.79 13.60
C GLY A 149 1.95 10.97 12.80
N TYR A 150 2.39 10.72 11.55
CA TYR A 150 2.89 11.76 10.64
C TYR A 150 1.87 12.87 10.39
N LEU A 151 0.61 12.52 10.17
CA LEU A 151 -0.48 13.50 10.04
C LEU A 151 -0.67 14.35 11.30
N THR A 152 -0.55 13.73 12.46
CA THR A 152 -0.68 14.45 13.74
C THR A 152 0.44 15.47 13.90
N ASP A 153 1.67 15.09 13.56
CA ASP A 153 2.85 15.95 13.65
C ASP A 153 2.77 17.09 12.64
N LEU A 154 2.49 16.81 11.36
CA LEU A 154 2.34 17.85 10.34
C LEU A 154 1.25 18.87 10.68
N ARG A 155 0.09 18.41 11.19
CA ARG A 155 -1.00 19.32 11.61
C ARG A 155 -0.61 20.19 12.81
N LYS A 156 0.14 19.64 13.77
CA LYS A 156 0.63 20.42 14.92
C LYS A 156 1.72 21.41 14.50
N MET A 157 2.58 21.02 13.58
CA MET A 157 3.62 21.87 13.01
C MET A 157 3.04 22.98 12.13
N GLY A 158 1.84 22.82 11.56
CA GLY A 158 1.11 23.85 10.81
C GLY A 158 0.72 25.11 11.60
N ALA A 159 1.03 25.19 12.91
CA ALA A 159 1.07 26.45 13.64
C ALA A 159 2.30 27.32 13.29
N LEU A 160 3.32 26.72 12.66
CA LEU A 160 4.45 27.38 12.03
C LEU A 160 4.11 27.74 10.57
N ASP A 161 4.94 28.56 9.92
CA ASP A 161 4.86 28.75 8.47
C ASP A 161 4.89 27.39 7.74
N ALA A 162 3.93 27.15 6.83
CA ALA A 162 3.70 25.83 6.22
C ALA A 162 4.95 25.30 5.48
N GLY A 163 5.71 26.17 4.83
CA GLY A 163 6.94 25.78 4.14
C GLY A 163 8.04 25.34 5.10
N LEU A 164 8.23 26.05 6.22
CA LEU A 164 9.19 25.66 7.25
C LEU A 164 8.77 24.37 7.96
N ALA A 165 7.47 24.18 8.21
CA ALA A 165 6.94 22.98 8.84
C ALA A 165 7.26 21.71 8.04
N GLU A 166 6.95 21.71 6.73
CA GLU A 166 7.20 20.56 5.86
C GLU A 166 8.70 20.28 5.68
N TYR A 167 9.51 21.34 5.55
CA TYR A 167 10.97 21.19 5.48
C TYR A 167 11.57 20.54 6.74
N LEU A 168 11.17 21.01 7.92
CA LEU A 168 11.64 20.42 9.18
C LEU A 168 11.15 18.99 9.35
N PHE A 169 9.93 18.68 8.90
CA PHE A 169 9.39 17.32 8.95
C PHE A 169 10.17 16.37 8.01
N ASP A 170 10.47 16.83 6.79
CA ASP A 170 11.29 16.09 5.81
C ASP A 170 12.65 15.71 6.41
N GLU A 171 13.36 16.68 7.00
CA GLU A 171 14.71 16.46 7.53
C GLU A 171 14.71 15.69 8.86
N LEU A 172 13.84 16.02 9.81
CA LEU A 172 13.91 15.48 11.18
C LEU A 172 13.15 14.16 11.35
N THR A 173 12.02 14.00 10.66
CA THR A 173 11.15 12.83 10.82
C THR A 173 11.43 11.79 9.73
N LEU A 174 11.42 12.19 8.47
CA LEU A 174 11.63 11.27 7.34
C LEU A 174 13.14 11.05 7.05
N GLY A 175 13.99 12.01 7.39
CA GLY A 175 15.45 11.90 7.27
C GLY A 175 16.16 11.10 8.37
N GLY A 176 15.55 10.98 9.56
CA GLY A 176 16.11 10.24 10.70
C GLY A 176 16.02 8.71 10.59
N GLY A 177 15.25 8.20 9.64
CA GLY A 177 15.23 6.79 9.28
C GLY A 177 16.46 6.44 8.47
N GLY A 178 17.51 5.97 9.17
CA GLY A 178 18.86 5.80 8.67
C GLY A 178 18.99 5.08 7.33
N ASP A 179 20.14 5.33 6.71
CA ASP A 179 20.70 4.65 5.55
C ASP A 179 20.54 3.12 5.64
N ASP A 180 19.42 2.59 5.13
CA ASP A 180 19.39 1.24 4.63
C ASP A 180 20.12 1.24 3.29
N LYS A 181 21.45 1.12 3.44
CA LYS A 181 22.46 0.72 2.46
C LYS A 181 21.87 0.41 1.07
N GLU A 182 21.93 1.39 0.18
CA GLU A 182 22.09 1.11 -1.24
C GLU A 182 23.41 0.35 -1.41
N ASN A 183 23.31 -0.97 -1.55
CA ASN A 183 24.30 -1.83 -2.21
C ASN A 183 23.61 -3.08 -2.74
#